data_AF-M5RM00-F1
#
_entry.id   AF-M5RM00-F1
#
_cell.length_a   1.000
_cell.length_b   1.000
_cell.length_c   1.000
_cell.angle_alpha   90.00
_cell.angle_beta   90.00
_cell.angle_gamma   90.00
#
_symmetry.space_group_name_H-M   'P 1'
#
loop_
_entity.id
_entity.type
_entity.pdbx_description
1 polymer ?
#
loop_
_entity_poly.entity_id
_entity_poly.type
_entity_poly.pdbx_seq_one_letter_code
_entity_poly.pdbx_strand_id
1 'polypeptide(L)'
;MLKSLRQTAISAANTPVFGSLLRTLEKVNVTSPCDLAVVTYHRVDEADRTPLLYPGLISATPHQFAEQLDMLSSVANVVSMQQVLAACRGEHELPVKSVLITFDDACTDFADFAWPALQARDMPVTVFVPTAYPDQPERRFWWDRLYAAIWNFRSSHVDTPIGRLPLGSDQQRSRVFRELRDYVKELPHDCATEVIDKIVDQQQSPVPPRSVLCWDRLRALANQGVTLAPHTQTHPLLTRVPIAQARQEVVGSRDDVQREIGSVLPVFAYPGGQCNAAVKQMMQQEGFELAFTVQRGINHLPSADWLSLNRINVGQQTTSQILKAQLVAGWWKNRMKNGRAGSVTHPQKD
;
A
#
# COMPACT_ATOMS: atom_id res chain seq x y z
N MET A 1 -21.01 12.28 12.12
CA MET A 1 -21.16 11.05 12.94
C MET A 1 -19.99 10.07 12.77
N LEU A 2 -19.70 9.54 11.57
CA LEU A 2 -18.57 8.61 11.37
C LEU A 2 -17.17 9.18 11.67
N LYS A 3 -16.93 10.48 11.37
CA LYS A 3 -15.67 11.15 11.75
C LYS A 3 -15.49 11.32 13.25
N SER A 4 -16.56 11.66 13.99
CA SER A 4 -16.48 11.80 15.46
C SER A 4 -16.32 10.44 16.12
N LEU A 5 -17.05 9.41 15.68
CA LEU A 5 -16.86 8.02 16.14
C LEU A 5 -15.43 7.52 15.92
N ARG A 6 -14.82 7.89 14.77
CA ARG A 6 -13.43 7.51 14.44
C ARG A 6 -12.41 8.29 15.27
N GLN A 7 -12.61 9.58 15.54
CA GLN A 7 -11.77 10.37 16.46
C GLN A 7 -11.90 9.90 17.91
N THR A 8 -13.11 9.54 18.36
CA THR A 8 -13.34 8.95 19.68
C THR A 8 -12.65 7.59 19.80
N ALA A 9 -12.67 6.75 18.75
CA ALA A 9 -11.93 5.50 18.72
C ALA A 9 -10.40 5.67 18.73
N ILE A 10 -9.88 6.70 18.04
CA ILE A 10 -8.45 7.06 18.06
C ILE A 10 -8.03 7.56 19.46
N SER A 11 -8.85 8.42 20.09
CA SER A 11 -8.62 8.90 21.45
C SER A 11 -8.67 7.77 22.49
N ALA A 12 -9.65 6.86 22.35
CA ALA A 12 -9.76 5.68 23.20
C ALA A 12 -8.55 4.73 23.08
N ALA A 13 -7.98 4.59 21.87
CA ALA A 13 -6.80 3.76 21.62
C ALA A 13 -5.52 4.25 22.33
N ASN A 14 -5.48 5.51 22.76
CA ASN A 14 -4.36 6.09 23.49
C ASN A 14 -4.56 6.11 25.01
N THR A 15 -5.57 5.40 25.54
CA THR A 15 -5.84 5.34 26.98
C THR A 15 -5.08 4.21 27.68
N PRO A 16 -4.70 4.37 28.96
CA PRO A 16 -4.08 3.30 29.77
C PRO A 16 -4.96 2.03 29.85
N VAL A 17 -6.28 2.20 29.82
CA VAL A 17 -7.27 1.11 29.85
C VAL A 17 -7.20 0.28 28.56
N PHE A 18 -7.12 0.93 27.39
CA PHE A 18 -6.96 0.24 26.11
C PHE A 18 -5.61 -0.49 26.03
N GLY A 19 -4.53 0.13 26.51
CA GLY A 19 -3.23 -0.52 26.62
C GLY A 19 -3.25 -1.76 27.54
N SER A 20 -4.00 -1.72 28.64
CA SER A 20 -4.19 -2.86 29.54
C SER A 20 -5.00 -3.99 28.88
N LEU A 21 -6.05 -3.65 28.14
CA LEU A 21 -6.86 -4.60 27.37
C LEU A 21 -6.01 -5.30 26.29
N LEU A 22 -5.23 -4.53 25.52
CA LEU A 22 -4.32 -5.09 24.51
C LEU A 22 -3.30 -6.03 25.14
N ARG A 23 -2.67 -5.66 26.26
CA ARG A 23 -1.73 -6.53 26.98
C ARG A 23 -2.39 -7.81 27.49
N THR A 24 -3.64 -7.74 27.91
CA THR A 24 -4.41 -8.93 28.32
C THR A 24 -4.65 -9.85 27.12
N LEU A 25 -5.04 -9.29 25.96
CA LEU A 25 -5.19 -10.06 24.72
C LEU A 25 -3.86 -10.65 24.23
N GLU A 26 -2.73 -9.95 24.44
CA GLU A 26 -1.38 -10.44 24.13
C GLU A 26 -0.95 -11.61 25.03
N LYS A 27 -1.38 -11.65 26.29
CA LYS A 27 -1.03 -12.71 27.24
C LYS A 27 -1.82 -14.01 27.03
N VAL A 28 -2.97 -13.97 26.34
CA VAL A 28 -3.82 -15.14 26.06
C VAL A 28 -3.38 -15.88 24.77
N ASN A 29 -2.18 -15.58 24.27
CA ASN A 29 -1.83 -15.78 22.86
C ASN A 29 -1.07 -17.10 22.60
N VAL A 30 -1.83 -18.13 22.23
CA VAL A 30 -1.32 -19.25 21.41
C VAL A 30 -1.44 -18.81 19.95
N THR A 31 -0.31 -18.66 19.28
CA THR A 31 -0.19 -18.10 17.91
C THR A 31 -0.12 -19.23 16.89
N SER A 32 -0.71 -19.04 15.71
CA SER A 32 -0.51 -19.95 14.59
C SER A 32 0.76 -19.54 13.83
N PRO A 33 1.70 -20.47 13.55
CA PRO A 33 2.90 -20.20 12.75
C PRO A 33 2.59 -19.82 11.28
N CYS A 34 1.32 -19.85 10.89
CA CYS A 34 0.86 -19.72 9.51
C CYS A 34 0.18 -18.38 9.19
N ASP A 35 0.28 -17.37 10.04
CA ASP A 35 -0.35 -16.06 9.81
C ASP A 35 0.68 -15.00 9.38
N LEU A 36 0.37 -14.30 8.28
CA LEU A 36 1.17 -13.20 7.73
C LEU A 36 0.35 -11.90 7.70
N ALA A 37 0.80 -10.91 8.45
CA ALA A 37 0.42 -9.53 8.24
C ALA A 37 1.29 -8.91 7.15
N VAL A 38 0.70 -8.14 6.25
CA VAL A 38 1.47 -7.33 5.28
C VAL A 38 1.09 -5.88 5.53
N VAL A 39 2.05 -5.04 5.88
CA VAL A 39 1.82 -3.62 6.16
C VAL A 39 2.28 -2.81 4.96
N THR A 40 1.46 -1.84 4.54
CA THR A 40 1.76 -1.00 3.36
C THR A 40 1.83 0.46 3.73
N TYR A 41 2.94 1.05 3.30
CA TYR A 41 3.24 2.47 3.33
C TYR A 41 3.29 3.01 1.90
N HIS A 42 3.15 4.32 1.73
CA HIS A 42 3.44 4.99 0.46
C HIS A 42 4.49 6.08 0.68
N ARG A 43 4.17 7.10 1.49
CA ARG A 43 5.12 8.16 1.86
C ARG A 43 5.36 8.24 3.37
N VAL A 44 6.62 8.47 3.74
CA VAL A 44 7.04 8.88 5.08
C VAL A 44 7.62 10.29 4.96
N ASP A 45 6.77 11.30 5.15
CA ASP A 45 7.10 12.69 4.88
C ASP A 45 6.33 13.63 5.83
N GLU A 46 6.78 14.87 5.92
CA GLU A 46 6.05 15.97 6.56
C GLU A 46 5.24 16.72 5.49
N ALA A 47 3.95 16.94 5.76
CA ALA A 47 3.01 17.47 4.75
C ALA A 47 3.37 18.87 4.24
N ASP A 48 4.10 19.66 5.02
CA ASP A 48 4.56 21.00 4.69
C ASP A 48 5.81 21.02 3.79
N ARG A 49 6.61 19.93 3.74
CA ARG A 49 7.79 19.82 2.88
C ARG A 49 7.45 19.75 1.40
N THR A 50 6.29 19.16 1.06
CA THR A 50 5.88 18.89 -0.32
C THR A 50 4.45 19.40 -0.60
N PRO A 51 4.19 20.72 -0.53
CA PRO A 51 2.84 21.28 -0.53
C PRO A 51 2.05 21.11 -1.84
N LEU A 52 2.71 20.72 -2.94
CA LEU A 52 2.08 20.39 -4.22
C LEU A 52 1.77 18.90 -4.39
N LEU A 53 2.23 18.06 -3.47
CA LEU A 53 1.95 16.63 -3.47
C LEU A 53 0.73 16.33 -2.60
N TYR A 54 -0.07 15.35 -2.99
CA TYR A 54 -1.27 14.99 -2.26
C TYR A 54 -0.92 14.47 -0.85
N PRO A 55 -1.27 15.19 0.23
CA PRO A 55 -0.85 14.79 1.57
C PRO A 55 -1.53 13.49 2.01
N GLY A 56 -2.68 13.12 1.42
CA GLY A 56 -3.38 11.88 1.77
C GLY A 56 -2.63 10.60 1.39
N LEU A 57 -1.51 10.70 0.65
CA LEU A 57 -0.59 9.59 0.39
C LEU A 57 0.49 9.44 1.49
N ILE A 58 0.61 10.40 2.41
CA ILE A 58 1.49 10.30 3.57
C ILE A 58 0.92 9.25 4.53
N SER A 59 1.69 8.19 4.72
CA SER A 59 1.36 7.10 5.64
C SER A 59 1.67 7.49 7.09
N ALA A 60 2.80 8.16 7.32
CA ALA A 60 3.25 8.60 8.63
C ALA A 60 4.28 9.73 8.49
N THR A 61 4.43 10.56 9.52
CA THR A 61 5.64 11.39 9.64
C THR A 61 6.86 10.53 9.97
N PRO A 62 8.11 11.01 9.76
CA PRO A 62 9.31 10.25 10.15
C PRO A 62 9.31 9.80 11.61
N HIS A 63 8.84 10.66 12.53
CA HIS A 63 8.69 10.31 13.95
C HIS A 63 7.67 9.18 14.17
N GLN A 64 6.46 9.32 13.60
CA GLN A 64 5.42 8.30 13.72
C GLN A 64 5.83 6.97 13.09
N PHE A 65 6.58 7.01 11.98
CA PHE A 65 7.10 5.83 11.34
C PHE A 65 8.09 5.10 12.25
N ALA A 66 9.03 5.81 12.88
CA ALA A 66 9.95 5.21 13.85
C ALA A 66 9.20 4.54 15.02
N GLU A 67 8.19 5.20 15.59
CA GLU A 67 7.34 4.60 16.65
C GLU A 67 6.60 3.35 16.19
N GLN A 68 6.16 3.31 14.92
CA GLN A 68 5.52 2.13 14.35
C GLN A 68 6.52 0.99 14.17
N LEU A 69 7.74 1.25 13.71
CA LEU A 69 8.79 0.22 13.58
C LEU A 69 9.15 -0.37 14.95
N ASP A 70 9.37 0.47 15.96
CA ASP A 70 9.65 0.01 17.34
C ASP A 70 8.50 -0.82 17.92
N MET A 71 7.26 -0.44 17.60
CA MET A 71 6.09 -1.22 17.97
C MET A 71 6.07 -2.57 17.24
N LEU A 72 6.31 -2.60 15.93
CA LEU A 72 6.28 -3.82 15.12
C LEU A 72 7.27 -4.87 15.63
N SER A 73 8.52 -4.50 15.90
CA SER A 73 9.51 -5.42 16.47
C SER A 73 9.13 -5.94 17.85
N SER A 74 8.38 -5.17 18.63
CA SER A 74 7.94 -5.60 19.96
C SER A 74 6.80 -6.63 19.95
N VAL A 75 6.04 -6.74 18.84
CA VAL A 75 4.83 -7.59 18.78
C VAL A 75 4.87 -8.68 17.72
N ALA A 76 5.81 -8.62 16.78
CA ALA A 76 5.85 -9.47 15.58
C ALA A 76 7.28 -9.79 15.13
N ASN A 77 7.40 -10.81 14.29
CA ASN A 77 8.64 -11.12 13.57
C ASN A 77 8.58 -10.45 12.19
N VAL A 78 9.49 -9.50 11.93
CA VAL A 78 9.57 -8.86 10.60
C VAL A 78 10.28 -9.81 9.64
N VAL A 79 9.62 -10.15 8.53
CA VAL A 79 10.11 -11.11 7.52
C VAL A 79 10.36 -10.42 6.18
N SER A 80 11.33 -10.95 5.44
CA SER A 80 11.66 -10.53 4.08
C SER A 80 10.69 -11.11 3.04
N MET A 81 10.64 -10.49 1.85
CA MET A 81 9.86 -11.03 0.73
C MET A 81 10.34 -12.42 0.30
N GLN A 82 11.65 -12.66 0.36
CA GLN A 82 12.26 -13.95 0.03
C GLN A 82 11.75 -15.05 0.96
N GLN A 83 11.65 -14.77 2.27
CA GLN A 83 11.07 -15.71 3.23
C GLN A 83 9.59 -15.97 2.94
N VAL A 84 8.82 -14.93 2.58
CA VAL A 84 7.40 -15.08 2.24
C VAL A 84 7.23 -15.90 0.95
N LEU A 85 8.09 -15.69 -0.06
CA LEU A 85 8.07 -16.47 -1.30
C LEU A 85 8.48 -17.93 -1.05
N ALA A 86 9.49 -18.19 -0.22
CA ALA A 86 9.84 -19.55 0.20
C ALA A 86 8.66 -20.24 0.91
N ALA A 87 7.92 -19.52 1.75
CA ALA A 87 6.70 -20.04 2.37
C ALA A 87 5.57 -20.30 1.36
N CYS A 88 5.41 -19.45 0.36
CA CYS A 88 4.49 -19.69 -0.76
C CYS A 88 4.81 -20.99 -1.50
N ARG A 89 6.08 -21.34 -1.62
CA ARG A 89 6.56 -22.56 -2.27
C ARG A 89 6.60 -23.79 -1.37
N GLY A 90 6.27 -23.64 -0.08
CA GLY A 90 6.37 -24.71 0.91
C GLY A 90 7.82 -25.08 1.28
N GLU A 91 8.78 -24.22 0.96
CA GLU A 91 10.22 -24.44 1.21
C GLU A 91 10.61 -24.10 2.65
N HIS A 92 9.93 -23.14 3.28
CA HIS A 92 10.17 -22.70 4.67
C HIS A 92 8.88 -22.26 5.35
N GLU A 93 8.74 -22.55 6.64
CA GLU A 93 7.67 -21.97 7.45
C GLU A 93 8.05 -20.56 7.93
N LEU A 94 7.06 -19.66 7.97
CA LEU A 94 7.25 -18.35 8.57
C LEU A 94 7.22 -18.43 10.10
N PRO A 95 7.94 -17.55 10.82
CA PRO A 95 7.76 -17.40 12.26
C PRO A 95 6.32 -17.04 12.62
N VAL A 96 5.91 -17.38 13.85
CA VAL A 96 4.63 -16.91 14.41
C VAL A 96 4.55 -15.38 14.38
N LYS A 97 3.35 -14.84 14.15
CA LYS A 97 3.13 -13.38 14.06
C LYS A 97 4.06 -12.70 13.05
N SER A 98 4.17 -13.25 11.84
CA SER A 98 5.01 -12.65 10.80
C SER A 98 4.40 -11.36 10.25
N VAL A 99 5.25 -10.36 10.04
CA VAL A 99 4.92 -9.09 9.40
C VAL A 99 5.87 -8.84 8.23
N LEU A 100 5.32 -8.64 7.04
CA LEU A 100 6.06 -8.12 5.88
C LEU A 100 5.81 -6.61 5.77
N ILE A 101 6.88 -5.81 5.63
CA ILE A 101 6.79 -4.35 5.41
C ILE A 101 6.93 -4.07 3.92
N THR A 102 5.96 -3.33 3.37
CA THR A 102 5.91 -2.97 1.95
C THR A 102 5.72 -1.47 1.78
N PHE A 103 6.30 -0.93 0.71
CA PHE A 103 6.11 0.43 0.23
C PHE A 103 5.66 0.38 -1.23
N ASP A 104 4.66 1.17 -1.58
CA ASP A 104 4.23 1.34 -2.96
C ASP A 104 4.80 2.65 -3.54
N ASP A 105 4.81 2.76 -4.87
CA ASP A 105 5.14 3.96 -5.65
C ASP A 105 6.60 4.42 -5.68
N ALA A 106 7.50 3.78 -4.92
CA ALA A 106 8.93 4.11 -4.88
C ALA A 106 9.21 5.61 -4.65
N CYS A 107 8.49 6.21 -3.71
CA CYS A 107 8.51 7.64 -3.50
C CYS A 107 9.90 8.15 -3.04
N THR A 108 10.26 9.38 -3.41
CA THR A 108 11.59 9.95 -3.09
C THR A 108 11.88 10.01 -1.59
N ASP A 109 10.87 10.30 -0.79
CA ASP A 109 10.96 10.37 0.68
C ASP A 109 11.30 9.01 1.34
N PHE A 110 11.09 7.89 0.64
CA PHE A 110 11.50 6.57 1.11
C PHE A 110 13.00 6.54 1.39
N ALA A 111 13.82 7.02 0.46
CA ALA A 111 15.28 7.00 0.60
C ALA A 111 15.78 7.94 1.71
N ASP A 112 15.06 9.04 1.94
CA ASP A 112 15.48 10.09 2.87
C ASP A 112 15.04 9.81 4.32
N PHE A 113 13.88 9.19 4.53
CA PHE A 113 13.31 8.99 5.87
C PHE A 113 13.01 7.53 6.21
N ALA A 114 12.37 6.79 5.31
CA ALA A 114 11.92 5.43 5.62
C ALA A 114 13.10 4.44 5.68
N TRP A 115 13.97 4.46 4.67
CA TRP A 115 15.08 3.52 4.56
C TRP A 115 16.08 3.64 5.71
N PRO A 116 16.58 4.83 6.09
CA PRO A 116 17.48 4.94 7.25
C PRO A 116 16.88 4.39 8.55
N ALA A 117 15.57 4.60 8.76
CA ALA A 117 14.88 4.12 9.95
C ALA A 117 14.71 2.59 9.97
N LEU A 118 14.47 1.97 8.81
CA LEU A 118 14.40 0.52 8.64
C LEU A 118 15.79 -0.13 8.76
N GLN A 119 16.79 0.45 8.11
CA GLN A 119 18.18 -0.02 8.12
C GLN A 119 18.76 0.00 9.55
N ALA A 120 18.50 1.05 10.32
CA ALA A 120 18.95 1.14 11.72
C ALA A 120 18.35 0.05 12.64
N ARG A 121 17.35 -0.69 12.18
CA ARG A 121 16.65 -1.76 12.91
C ARG A 121 16.79 -3.13 12.25
N ASP A 122 17.62 -3.24 11.21
CA ASP A 122 17.79 -4.45 10.40
C ASP A 122 16.45 -5.01 9.88
N MET A 123 15.50 -4.13 9.57
CA MET A 123 14.16 -4.53 9.14
C MET A 123 14.10 -4.68 7.61
N PRO A 124 13.81 -5.89 7.09
CA PRO A 124 13.66 -6.08 5.65
C PRO A 124 12.42 -5.37 5.14
N VAL A 125 12.51 -4.89 3.90
CA VAL A 125 11.44 -4.13 3.24
C VAL A 125 11.38 -4.43 1.76
N THR A 126 10.18 -4.36 1.19
CA THR A 126 9.96 -4.39 -0.26
C THR A 126 9.36 -3.10 -0.75
N VAL A 127 9.90 -2.56 -1.84
CA VAL A 127 9.37 -1.39 -2.54
C VAL A 127 8.83 -1.83 -3.90
N PHE A 128 7.56 -1.55 -4.16
CA PHE A 128 6.90 -1.78 -5.44
C PHE A 128 7.07 -0.54 -6.33
N VAL A 129 7.66 -0.73 -7.52
CA VAL A 129 8.12 0.35 -8.40
C VAL A 129 7.23 0.45 -9.64
N PRO A 130 6.60 1.61 -9.91
CA PRO A 130 5.98 1.90 -11.20
C PRO A 130 7.09 2.29 -12.18
N THR A 131 7.54 1.31 -12.94
CA THR A 131 8.87 1.29 -13.60
C THR A 131 9.07 2.28 -14.75
N ALA A 132 7.99 2.89 -15.28
CA ALA A 132 8.11 3.96 -16.26
C ALA A 132 8.28 5.35 -15.64
N TYR A 133 8.27 5.51 -14.31
CA TYR A 133 8.43 6.81 -13.65
C TYR A 133 9.89 7.19 -13.34
N PRO A 134 10.76 6.26 -12.88
CA PRO A 134 12.17 6.58 -12.70
C PRO A 134 12.77 7.14 -13.99
N ASP A 135 13.57 8.21 -13.86
CA ASP A 135 14.24 8.91 -14.96
C ASP A 135 13.34 9.52 -16.05
N GLN A 136 12.02 9.57 -15.82
CA GLN A 136 11.05 10.27 -16.68
C GLN A 136 10.59 11.58 -16.02
N PRO A 137 11.32 12.70 -16.24
CA PRO A 137 11.15 13.94 -15.50
C PRO A 137 9.78 14.60 -15.68
N GLU A 138 9.02 14.25 -16.71
CA GLU A 138 7.69 14.75 -17.05
C GLU A 138 6.55 13.97 -16.38
N ARG A 139 6.79 12.72 -15.96
CA ARG A 139 5.72 11.87 -15.40
C ARG A 139 5.38 12.25 -13.97
N ARG A 140 4.09 12.49 -13.72
CA ARG A 140 3.54 12.75 -12.39
C ARG A 140 2.29 11.90 -12.19
N PHE A 141 2.13 11.35 -11.00
CA PHE A 141 0.91 10.65 -10.67
C PHE A 141 -0.29 11.57 -10.77
N TRP A 142 -1.37 11.06 -11.35
CA TRP A 142 -2.56 11.85 -11.63
C TRP A 142 -3.20 12.44 -10.37
N TRP A 143 -3.07 11.80 -9.20
CA TRP A 143 -3.61 12.32 -7.95
C TRP A 143 -2.84 13.54 -7.43
N ASP A 144 -1.52 13.59 -7.63
CA ASP A 144 -0.71 14.76 -7.28
C ASP A 144 -1.02 15.91 -8.24
N ARG A 145 -1.17 15.62 -9.54
CA ARG A 145 -1.62 16.60 -10.56
C ARG A 145 -3.00 17.16 -10.23
N LEU A 146 -3.95 16.28 -9.92
CA LEU A 146 -5.30 16.68 -9.51
C LEU A 146 -5.26 17.50 -8.23
N TYR A 147 -4.48 17.09 -7.23
CA TYR A 147 -4.37 17.81 -5.96
C TYR A 147 -3.84 19.22 -6.18
N ALA A 148 -2.74 19.36 -6.93
CA ALA A 148 -2.17 20.65 -7.28
C ALA A 148 -3.17 21.53 -8.03
N ALA A 149 -3.97 20.98 -8.95
CA ALA A 149 -4.99 21.73 -9.68
C ALA A 149 -6.14 22.21 -8.79
N ILE A 150 -6.55 21.41 -7.81
CA ILE A 150 -7.63 21.76 -6.89
C ILE A 150 -7.17 22.71 -5.77
N TRP A 151 -5.91 22.62 -5.33
CA TRP A 151 -5.37 23.45 -4.23
C TRP A 151 -4.66 24.73 -4.69
N ASN A 152 -4.20 24.82 -5.93
CA ASN A 152 -3.50 25.98 -6.48
C ASN A 152 -4.27 26.56 -7.67
N PHE A 153 -5.55 26.81 -7.45
CA PHE A 153 -6.48 27.24 -8.49
C PHE A 153 -6.45 28.76 -8.72
N ARG A 154 -6.83 29.18 -9.93
CA ARG A 154 -7.09 30.60 -10.27
C ARG A 154 -8.57 30.96 -10.24
N SER A 155 -9.45 29.96 -10.38
CA SER A 155 -10.91 30.12 -10.43
C SER A 155 -11.60 29.49 -9.22
N SER A 156 -12.61 30.16 -8.66
CA SER A 156 -13.41 29.64 -7.54
C SER A 156 -14.24 28.39 -7.87
N HIS A 157 -14.17 27.88 -9.11
CA HIS A 157 -14.86 26.70 -9.60
C HIS A 157 -14.02 25.96 -10.65
N VAL A 158 -14.32 24.68 -10.85
CA VAL A 158 -13.77 23.84 -11.93
C VAL A 158 -14.91 23.20 -12.72
N ASP A 159 -14.79 23.16 -14.04
CA ASP A 159 -15.75 22.49 -14.90
C ASP A 159 -15.27 21.06 -15.15
N THR A 160 -16.13 20.10 -14.88
CA THR A 160 -15.77 18.68 -14.91
C THR A 160 -16.87 17.87 -15.59
N PRO A 161 -16.58 16.62 -16.02
CA PRO A 161 -17.63 15.74 -16.56
C PRO A 161 -18.79 15.47 -15.60
N ILE A 162 -18.59 15.64 -14.29
CA ILE A 162 -19.62 15.46 -13.25
C ILE A 162 -20.29 16.78 -12.83
N GLY A 163 -20.06 17.85 -13.59
CA GLY A 163 -20.64 19.17 -13.38
C GLY A 163 -19.63 20.25 -12.98
N ARG A 164 -20.14 21.46 -12.78
CA ARG A 164 -19.35 22.61 -12.31
C ARG A 164 -19.26 22.59 -10.79
N LEU A 165 -18.05 22.43 -10.27
CA LEU A 165 -17.81 22.19 -8.84
C LEU A 165 -17.14 23.39 -8.16
N PRO A 166 -17.57 23.81 -6.95
CA PRO A 166 -17.00 24.95 -6.25
C PRO A 166 -15.68 24.62 -5.54
N LEU A 167 -14.74 25.56 -5.54
CA LEU A 167 -13.39 25.46 -4.93
C LEU A 167 -13.10 26.56 -3.89
N GLY A 168 -14.10 27.35 -3.52
CA GLY A 168 -13.97 28.56 -2.69
C GLY A 168 -13.49 28.34 -1.25
N SER A 169 -13.49 27.11 -0.72
CA SER A 169 -12.99 26.80 0.63
C SER A 169 -12.27 25.45 0.70
N ASP A 170 -11.44 25.24 1.72
CA ASP A 170 -10.74 23.96 1.94
C ASP A 170 -11.70 22.77 2.07
N GLN A 171 -12.87 22.99 2.66
CA GLN A 171 -13.91 21.96 2.78
C GLN A 171 -14.48 21.60 1.41
N GLN A 172 -14.74 22.59 0.55
CA GLN A 172 -15.18 22.37 -0.82
C GLN A 172 -14.10 21.66 -1.63
N ARG A 173 -12.85 22.13 -1.58
CA ARG A 173 -11.69 21.49 -2.23
C ARG A 173 -11.54 20.02 -1.84
N SER A 174 -11.60 19.73 -0.54
CA SER A 174 -11.52 18.37 -0.02
C SER A 174 -12.67 17.47 -0.48
N ARG A 175 -13.87 18.04 -0.66
CA ARG A 175 -15.01 17.31 -1.20
C ARG A 175 -14.82 17.04 -2.69
N VAL A 176 -14.51 18.08 -3.47
CA VAL A 176 -14.33 18.00 -4.92
C VAL A 176 -13.20 17.05 -5.29
N PHE A 177 -12.06 17.11 -4.60
CA PHE A 177 -10.96 16.18 -4.83
C PHE A 177 -11.37 14.73 -4.61
N ARG A 178 -12.14 14.43 -3.54
CA ARG A 178 -12.65 13.06 -3.33
C ARG A 178 -13.60 12.63 -4.43
N GLU A 179 -14.57 13.48 -4.79
CA GLU A 179 -15.56 13.18 -5.84
C GLU A 179 -14.87 12.91 -7.18
N LEU A 180 -13.92 13.76 -7.59
CA LEU A 180 -13.17 13.59 -8.83
C LEU A 180 -12.22 12.39 -8.79
N ARG A 181 -11.54 12.16 -7.66
CA ARG A 181 -10.68 10.98 -7.49
C ARG A 181 -11.48 9.69 -7.62
N ASP A 182 -12.67 9.64 -7.03
CA ASP A 182 -13.53 8.46 -7.07
C ASP A 182 -14.08 8.26 -8.49
N TYR A 183 -14.52 9.33 -9.16
CA TYR A 183 -14.93 9.32 -10.57
C TYR A 183 -13.82 8.85 -11.52
N VAL A 184 -12.62 9.42 -11.42
CA VAL A 184 -11.46 9.09 -12.28
C VAL A 184 -11.07 7.62 -12.16
N LYS A 185 -11.20 7.01 -10.97
CA LYS A 185 -10.91 5.58 -10.75
C LYS A 185 -11.92 4.64 -11.40
N GLU A 186 -13.07 5.14 -11.82
CA GLU A 186 -14.10 4.37 -12.53
C GLU A 186 -13.92 4.36 -14.04
N LEU A 187 -13.15 5.31 -14.58
CA LEU A 187 -12.92 5.46 -16.01
C LEU A 187 -11.85 4.49 -16.53
N PRO A 188 -11.87 4.17 -17.84
CA PRO A 188 -10.69 3.66 -18.53
C PRO A 188 -9.48 4.57 -18.33
N HIS A 189 -8.27 4.01 -18.27
CA HIS A 189 -7.05 4.75 -17.92
C HIS A 189 -6.79 5.98 -18.80
N ASP A 190 -7.00 5.87 -20.11
CA ASP A 190 -6.75 6.97 -21.04
C ASP A 190 -7.77 8.11 -20.83
N CYS A 191 -9.05 7.76 -20.66
CA CYS A 191 -10.11 8.73 -20.33
C CYS A 191 -9.85 9.42 -18.98
N ALA A 192 -9.37 8.66 -17.99
CA ALA A 192 -8.96 9.22 -16.69
C ALA A 192 -7.86 10.27 -16.88
N THR A 193 -6.86 9.99 -17.69
CA THR A 193 -5.74 10.91 -17.97
C THR A 193 -6.24 12.19 -18.68
N GLU A 194 -7.08 12.05 -19.71
CA GLU A 194 -7.66 13.20 -20.41
C GLU A 194 -8.48 14.12 -19.50
N VAL A 195 -9.23 13.57 -18.55
CA VAL A 195 -10.00 14.36 -17.57
C VAL A 195 -9.06 15.17 -16.68
N ILE A 196 -7.97 14.56 -16.23
CA ILE A 196 -6.97 15.23 -15.39
C ILE A 196 -6.24 16.32 -16.19
N ASP A 197 -5.88 16.06 -17.44
CA ASP A 197 -5.23 17.05 -18.31
C ASP A 197 -6.12 18.28 -18.49
N LYS A 198 -7.40 18.10 -18.80
CA LYS A 198 -8.37 19.21 -18.93
C LYS A 198 -8.51 20.03 -17.65
N ILE A 199 -8.53 19.38 -16.47
CA ILE A 199 -8.61 20.08 -15.19
C ILE A 199 -7.33 20.87 -14.91
N VAL A 200 -6.16 20.28 -15.17
CA VAL A 200 -4.85 20.92 -14.99
C VAL A 200 -4.73 22.15 -15.89
N ASP A 201 -5.12 22.02 -17.16
CA ASP A 201 -5.08 23.11 -18.14
C ASP A 201 -6.06 24.23 -17.77
N GLN A 202 -7.30 23.89 -17.40
CA GLN A 202 -8.30 24.87 -16.97
C GLN A 202 -7.83 25.70 -15.78
N GLN A 203 -7.16 25.07 -14.81
CA GLN A 203 -6.69 25.76 -13.60
C GLN A 203 -5.32 26.42 -13.79
N GLN A 204 -4.65 26.20 -14.92
CA GLN A 204 -3.25 26.61 -15.14
C GLN A 204 -2.37 26.16 -13.96
N SER A 205 -2.57 24.90 -13.56
CA SER A 205 -2.02 24.35 -12.32
C SER A 205 -0.49 24.32 -12.36
N PRO A 206 0.20 24.61 -11.24
CA PRO A 206 1.63 24.37 -11.14
C PRO A 206 1.93 22.88 -11.29
N VAL A 207 3.04 22.56 -11.96
CA VAL A 207 3.50 21.17 -12.10
C VAL A 207 4.02 20.68 -10.74
N PRO A 208 3.48 19.60 -10.16
CA PRO A 208 4.01 19.02 -8.93
C PRO A 208 5.48 18.61 -9.08
N PRO A 209 6.26 18.58 -7.99
CA PRO A 209 7.63 18.06 -8.05
C PRO A 209 7.63 16.57 -8.43
N ARG A 210 8.78 16.07 -8.89
CA ARG A 210 8.97 14.62 -9.05
C ARG A 210 8.85 13.96 -7.68
N SER A 211 8.12 12.86 -7.63
CA SER A 211 7.87 12.14 -6.38
C SER A 211 8.37 10.70 -6.40
N VAL A 212 8.99 10.23 -7.49
CA VAL A 212 9.54 8.86 -7.63
C VAL A 212 11.06 8.90 -7.75
N LEU A 213 11.74 7.94 -7.12
CA LEU A 213 13.19 7.77 -7.19
C LEU A 213 13.68 7.46 -8.62
N CYS A 214 14.87 7.95 -9.00
CA CYS A 214 15.56 7.53 -10.23
C CYS A 214 16.19 6.13 -10.10
N TRP A 215 16.55 5.51 -11.23
CA TRP A 215 17.13 4.17 -11.22
C TRP A 215 18.48 4.10 -10.52
N ASP A 216 19.31 5.14 -10.59
CA ASP A 216 20.57 5.21 -9.84
C ASP A 216 20.34 5.05 -8.33
N ARG A 217 19.33 5.74 -7.78
CA ARG A 217 19.00 5.66 -6.35
C ARG A 217 18.34 4.33 -6.00
N LEU A 218 17.48 3.80 -6.86
CA LEU A 218 16.86 2.49 -6.69
C LEU A 218 17.91 1.35 -6.68
N ARG A 219 18.87 1.37 -7.61
CA ARG A 219 20.01 0.43 -7.62
C ARG A 219 20.84 0.52 -6.35
N ALA A 220 21.12 1.73 -5.87
CA ALA A 220 21.84 1.93 -4.61
C ALA A 220 21.08 1.33 -3.41
N LEU A 221 19.76 1.52 -3.33
CA LEU A 221 18.92 0.92 -2.29
C LEU A 221 18.88 -0.61 -2.38
N ALA A 222 18.77 -1.16 -3.59
CA ALA A 222 18.81 -2.61 -3.81
C ALA A 222 20.13 -3.23 -3.32
N ASN A 223 21.26 -2.59 -3.62
CA ASN A 223 22.58 -3.00 -3.13
C ASN A 223 22.74 -2.91 -1.60
N GLN A 224 21.88 -2.14 -0.93
CA GLN A 224 21.84 -2.03 0.54
C GLN A 224 20.82 -2.99 1.18
N GLY A 225 20.15 -3.84 0.39
CA GLY A 225 19.24 -4.88 0.88
C GLY A 225 17.75 -4.58 0.71
N VAL A 226 17.36 -3.47 0.09
CA VAL A 226 15.95 -3.21 -0.26
C VAL A 226 15.52 -4.15 -1.37
N THR A 227 14.43 -4.90 -1.18
CA THR A 227 13.85 -5.68 -2.28
C THR A 227 13.02 -4.76 -3.18
N LEU A 228 13.32 -4.70 -4.48
CA LEU A 228 12.49 -3.99 -5.46
C LEU A 228 11.63 -4.98 -6.24
N ALA A 229 10.37 -4.62 -6.47
CA ALA A 229 9.41 -5.46 -7.18
C ALA A 229 8.50 -4.61 -8.10
N PRO A 230 7.91 -5.20 -9.16
CA PRO A 230 7.06 -4.48 -10.11
C PRO A 230 5.74 -3.94 -9.52
N HIS A 231 5.37 -2.73 -9.94
CA HIS A 231 4.08 -2.07 -9.68
C HIS A 231 3.43 -1.52 -10.95
N THR A 232 3.45 -2.31 -12.04
CA THR A 232 3.20 -1.89 -13.44
C THR A 232 4.28 -0.93 -13.99
N GLN A 233 4.15 -0.52 -15.25
CA GLN A 233 5.01 0.50 -15.85
C GLN A 233 4.45 1.88 -15.53
N THR A 234 3.22 2.15 -15.97
CA THR A 234 2.63 3.50 -15.96
C THR A 234 1.60 3.72 -14.84
N HIS A 235 1.42 2.75 -13.95
CA HIS A 235 0.48 2.79 -12.83
C HIS A 235 -1.02 2.85 -13.22
N PRO A 236 -1.50 2.11 -14.25
CA PRO A 236 -2.94 1.99 -14.48
C PRO A 236 -3.58 1.03 -13.48
N LEU A 237 -4.86 1.24 -13.18
CA LEU A 237 -5.66 0.20 -12.54
C LEU A 237 -5.86 -0.93 -13.57
N LEU A 238 -5.32 -2.12 -13.32
CA LEU A 238 -5.34 -3.23 -14.30
C LEU A 238 -6.77 -3.68 -14.68
N THR A 239 -7.76 -3.37 -13.85
CA THR A 239 -9.19 -3.60 -14.10
C THR A 239 -9.84 -2.55 -15.01
N ARG A 240 -9.10 -1.49 -15.38
CA ARG A 240 -9.55 -0.34 -16.19
C ARG A 240 -8.78 -0.20 -17.51
N VAL A 241 -8.06 -1.23 -17.91
CA VAL A 241 -7.38 -1.32 -19.22
C VAL A 241 -7.73 -2.67 -19.87
N PRO A 242 -7.68 -2.79 -21.21
CA PRO A 242 -7.78 -4.07 -21.89
C PRO A 242 -6.74 -5.06 -21.39
N ILE A 243 -7.09 -6.35 -21.32
CA ILE A 243 -6.20 -7.38 -20.76
C ILE A 243 -4.83 -7.47 -21.46
N ALA A 244 -4.78 -7.18 -22.77
CA ALA A 244 -3.53 -7.12 -23.52
C ALA A 244 -2.61 -5.99 -23.03
N GLN A 245 -3.17 -4.82 -22.75
CA GLN A 245 -2.43 -3.69 -22.15
C GLN A 245 -2.04 -4.01 -20.70
N ALA A 246 -2.93 -4.64 -19.91
CA ALA A 246 -2.60 -5.08 -18.56
C ALA A 246 -1.39 -6.05 -18.55
N ARG A 247 -1.32 -6.96 -19.51
CA ARG A 247 -0.18 -7.87 -19.68
C ARG A 247 1.10 -7.09 -20.00
N GLN A 248 1.06 -6.14 -20.94
CA GLN A 248 2.21 -5.30 -21.28
C GLN A 248 2.73 -4.53 -20.07
N GLU A 249 1.83 -3.90 -19.31
CA GLU A 249 2.14 -3.16 -18.08
C GLU A 249 2.81 -4.04 -17.02
N VAL A 250 2.32 -5.27 -16.83
CA VAL A 250 2.83 -6.21 -15.83
C VAL A 250 4.17 -6.80 -16.27
N VAL A 251 4.24 -7.37 -17.47
CA VAL A 251 5.44 -8.02 -18.01
C VAL A 251 6.55 -7.00 -18.21
N GLY A 252 6.24 -5.86 -18.84
CA GLY A 252 7.20 -4.77 -19.04
C GLY A 252 7.80 -4.29 -17.73
N SER A 253 7.00 -4.17 -16.67
CA SER A 253 7.52 -3.74 -15.36
C SER A 253 8.44 -4.76 -14.69
N ARG A 254 8.17 -6.06 -14.85
CA ARG A 254 9.08 -7.11 -14.39
C ARG A 254 10.40 -7.05 -15.17
N ASP A 255 10.32 -6.89 -16.48
CA ASP A 255 11.48 -6.87 -17.37
C ASP A 255 12.33 -5.60 -17.14
N ASP A 256 11.69 -4.47 -16.82
CA ASP A 256 12.35 -3.24 -16.40
C ASP A 256 13.12 -3.42 -15.09
N VAL A 257 12.49 -4.00 -14.06
CA VAL A 257 13.19 -4.33 -12.82
C VAL A 257 14.35 -5.30 -13.10
N GLN A 258 14.11 -6.39 -13.84
CA GLN A 258 15.14 -7.37 -14.19
C GLN A 258 16.35 -6.73 -14.90
N ARG A 259 16.12 -5.78 -15.81
CA ARG A 259 17.18 -5.04 -16.51
C ARG A 259 17.99 -4.17 -15.54
N GLU A 260 17.34 -3.49 -14.61
CA GLU A 260 17.98 -2.50 -13.74
C GLU A 260 18.67 -3.14 -12.52
N ILE A 261 18.12 -4.22 -11.95
CA ILE A 261 18.66 -4.85 -10.74
C ILE A 261 19.22 -6.26 -10.94
N GLY A 262 19.03 -6.87 -12.12
CA GLY A 262 19.60 -8.18 -12.46
C GLY A 262 18.89 -9.41 -11.91
N SER A 263 18.08 -9.29 -10.85
CA SER A 263 17.21 -10.38 -10.39
C SER A 263 15.87 -9.83 -9.92
N VAL A 264 14.77 -10.32 -10.49
CA VAL A 264 13.41 -9.96 -10.08
C VAL A 264 12.70 -11.15 -9.44
N LEU A 265 12.08 -10.94 -8.29
CA LEU A 265 11.20 -11.95 -7.69
C LEU A 265 9.86 -11.99 -8.47
N PRO A 266 9.19 -13.15 -8.56
CA PRO A 266 7.88 -13.29 -9.21
C PRO A 266 6.74 -12.74 -8.33
N VAL A 267 6.92 -11.52 -7.83
CA VAL A 267 6.03 -10.85 -6.87
C VAL A 267 5.53 -9.52 -7.44
N PHE A 268 4.32 -9.10 -7.07
CA PHE A 268 3.69 -7.91 -7.66
C PHE A 268 2.73 -7.20 -6.71
N ALA A 269 2.57 -5.89 -6.80
CA ALA A 269 1.46 -5.18 -6.14
C ALA A 269 0.52 -4.58 -7.19
N TYR A 270 -0.79 -4.76 -7.04
CA TYR A 270 -1.76 -4.18 -7.97
C TYR A 270 -1.96 -2.68 -7.66
N PRO A 271 -1.82 -1.76 -8.62
CA PRO A 271 -2.20 -0.36 -8.43
C PRO A 271 -3.64 -0.23 -7.92
N GLY A 272 -3.82 0.51 -6.82
CA GLY A 272 -5.11 0.63 -6.14
C GLY A 272 -5.69 -0.67 -5.57
N GLY A 273 -4.92 -1.77 -5.59
CA GLY A 273 -5.28 -3.10 -5.11
C GLY A 273 -6.40 -3.80 -5.87
N GLN A 274 -6.72 -3.34 -7.08
CA GLN A 274 -7.78 -3.93 -7.89
C GLN A 274 -7.24 -5.06 -8.76
N CYS A 275 -7.84 -6.25 -8.62
CA CYS A 275 -7.64 -7.38 -9.51
C CYS A 275 -8.99 -8.06 -9.75
N ASN A 276 -9.14 -8.71 -10.91
CA ASN A 276 -10.29 -9.55 -11.25
C ASN A 276 -9.78 -10.92 -11.72
N ALA A 277 -10.70 -11.84 -12.02
CA ALA A 277 -10.33 -13.21 -12.44
C ALA A 277 -9.42 -13.23 -13.68
N ALA A 278 -9.70 -12.39 -14.68
CA ALA A 278 -8.90 -12.30 -15.90
C ALA A 278 -7.47 -11.80 -15.62
N VAL A 279 -7.32 -10.77 -14.78
CA VAL A 279 -6.00 -10.27 -14.36
C VAL A 279 -5.24 -11.36 -13.59
N LYS A 280 -5.87 -12.03 -12.61
CA LYS A 280 -5.19 -13.11 -11.86
C LYS A 280 -4.77 -14.28 -12.75
N GLN A 281 -5.62 -14.67 -13.70
CA GLN A 281 -5.27 -15.70 -14.67
C GLN A 281 -4.07 -15.28 -15.53
N MET A 282 -4.02 -14.03 -15.97
CA MET A 282 -2.87 -13.48 -16.70
C MET A 282 -1.62 -13.48 -15.82
N MET A 283 -1.68 -13.02 -14.57
CA MET A 283 -0.54 -13.06 -13.63
C MET A 283 0.04 -14.47 -13.48
N GLN A 284 -0.83 -15.48 -13.34
CA GLN A 284 -0.43 -16.88 -13.24
C GLN A 284 0.24 -17.38 -14.53
N GLN A 285 -0.29 -17.01 -15.70
CA GLN A 285 0.30 -17.37 -17.00
C GLN A 285 1.69 -16.75 -17.22
N GLU A 286 1.90 -15.54 -16.71
CA GLU A 286 3.18 -14.82 -16.81
C GLU A 286 4.19 -15.21 -15.71
N GLY A 287 3.85 -16.20 -14.87
CA GLY A 287 4.74 -16.76 -13.87
C GLY A 287 4.88 -15.94 -12.59
N PHE A 288 3.93 -15.05 -12.28
CA PHE A 288 3.86 -14.45 -10.95
C PHE A 288 3.32 -15.47 -9.95
N GLU A 289 3.94 -15.54 -8.79
CA GLU A 289 3.59 -16.49 -7.72
C GLU A 289 2.87 -15.79 -6.58
N LEU A 290 3.18 -14.50 -6.36
CA LEU A 290 2.67 -13.76 -5.24
C LEU A 290 2.24 -12.35 -5.66
N ALA A 291 1.06 -11.91 -5.25
CA ALA A 291 0.62 -10.56 -5.52
C ALA A 291 -0.25 -9.95 -4.42
N PHE A 292 -0.20 -8.63 -4.30
CA PHE A 292 -0.80 -7.90 -3.19
C PHE A 292 -1.92 -6.96 -3.61
N THR A 293 -3.00 -6.98 -2.83
CA THR A 293 -4.14 -6.03 -2.94
C THR A 293 -4.09 -4.99 -1.83
N VAL A 294 -5.06 -4.08 -1.78
CA VAL A 294 -5.25 -3.16 -0.64
C VAL A 294 -6.38 -3.61 0.29
N GLN A 295 -6.90 -4.84 0.11
CA GLN A 295 -7.93 -5.38 0.99
C GLN A 295 -7.37 -5.59 2.39
N ARG A 296 -8.10 -5.11 3.41
CA ARG A 296 -7.63 -5.17 4.79
C ARG A 296 -7.79 -6.56 5.39
N GLY A 297 -6.68 -7.15 5.84
CA GLY A 297 -6.71 -8.45 6.52
C GLY A 297 -5.33 -8.99 6.91
N ILE A 298 -5.36 -10.05 7.71
CA ILE A 298 -4.22 -10.94 7.96
C ILE A 298 -4.41 -12.17 7.08
N ASN A 299 -3.34 -12.63 6.44
CA ASN A 299 -3.35 -13.77 5.54
C ASN A 299 -3.06 -15.04 6.35
N HIS A 300 -3.98 -16.00 6.30
CA HIS A 300 -3.73 -17.34 6.82
C HIS A 300 -3.15 -18.18 5.68
N LEU A 301 -1.84 -18.41 5.70
CA LEU A 301 -1.08 -18.90 4.54
C LEU A 301 -1.60 -20.21 3.93
N PRO A 302 -2.02 -21.24 4.70
CA PRO A 302 -2.53 -22.49 4.15
C PRO A 302 -3.78 -22.35 3.26
N SER A 303 -4.55 -21.28 3.44
CA SER A 303 -5.76 -21.01 2.66
C SER A 303 -5.73 -19.65 1.95
N ALA A 304 -4.56 -19.02 1.88
CA ALA A 304 -4.40 -17.72 1.24
C ALA A 304 -4.47 -17.85 -0.29
N ASP A 305 -5.13 -16.89 -0.94
CA ASP A 305 -4.97 -16.66 -2.37
C ASP A 305 -3.68 -15.84 -2.58
N TRP A 306 -2.59 -16.52 -2.91
CA TRP A 306 -1.26 -15.93 -3.05
C TRP A 306 -1.19 -14.84 -4.11
N LEU A 307 -2.07 -14.85 -5.11
CA LEU A 307 -2.16 -13.80 -6.13
C LEU A 307 -3.09 -12.64 -5.72
N SER A 308 -3.58 -12.62 -4.48
CA SER A 308 -4.34 -11.49 -3.94
C SER A 308 -4.24 -11.36 -2.42
N LEU A 309 -3.02 -11.38 -1.90
CA LEU A 309 -2.78 -11.20 -0.47
C LEU A 309 -3.36 -9.87 0.05
N ASN A 310 -3.93 -9.93 1.24
CA ASN A 310 -4.46 -8.77 1.96
C ASN A 310 -3.32 -7.95 2.58
N ARG A 311 -3.54 -6.64 2.74
CA ARG A 311 -2.59 -5.71 3.36
C ARG A 311 -3.26 -4.79 4.37
N ILE A 312 -2.50 -4.33 5.35
CA ILE A 312 -2.89 -3.30 6.30
C ILE A 312 -2.32 -1.97 5.78
N ASN A 313 -3.18 -1.16 5.15
CA ASN A 313 -2.78 0.15 4.65
C ASN A 313 -2.60 1.14 5.80
N VAL A 314 -1.39 1.69 5.92
CA VAL A 314 -1.06 2.76 6.87
C VAL A 314 -1.33 4.10 6.19
N GLY A 315 -2.19 4.91 6.81
CA GLY A 315 -2.45 6.29 6.40
C GLY A 315 -2.23 7.23 7.58
N GLN A 316 -2.27 8.54 7.33
CA GLN A 316 -2.00 9.61 8.32
C GLN A 316 -2.62 9.45 9.71
N GLN A 317 -3.74 8.74 9.85
CA GLN A 317 -4.44 8.54 11.12
C GLN A 317 -4.04 7.24 11.86
N THR A 318 -3.17 6.42 11.26
CA THR A 318 -2.75 5.13 11.82
C THR A 318 -1.56 5.37 12.76
N THR A 319 -1.84 5.60 14.04
CA THR A 319 -0.78 5.64 15.08
C THR A 319 -0.20 4.24 15.32
N SER A 320 0.94 4.15 16.02
CA SER A 320 1.52 2.87 16.47
C SER A 320 0.51 2.03 17.27
N GLN A 321 -0.28 2.65 18.14
CA GLN A 321 -1.33 1.95 18.91
C GLN A 321 -2.47 1.43 18.05
N ILE A 322 -2.88 2.19 17.02
CA ILE A 322 -3.91 1.74 16.09
C ILE A 322 -3.37 0.56 15.28
N LEU A 323 -2.17 0.67 14.70
CA LEU A 323 -1.55 -0.42 13.95
C LEU A 323 -1.43 -1.69 14.81
N LYS A 324 -0.97 -1.54 16.06
CA LYS A 324 -0.91 -2.62 17.05
C LYS A 324 -2.26 -3.29 17.26
N ALA A 325 -3.31 -2.50 17.48
CA ALA A 325 -4.66 -3.01 17.66
C ALA A 325 -5.16 -3.76 16.42
N GLN A 326 -4.83 -3.28 15.22
CA GLN A 326 -5.20 -3.95 13.97
C GLN A 326 -4.52 -5.32 13.82
N LEU A 327 -3.24 -5.42 14.18
CA LEU A 327 -2.48 -6.67 14.17
C LEU A 327 -3.04 -7.68 15.18
N VAL A 328 -3.17 -7.27 16.44
CA VAL A 328 -3.66 -8.14 17.53
C VAL A 328 -5.09 -8.63 17.25
N ALA A 329 -5.99 -7.74 16.82
CA ALA A 329 -7.34 -8.12 16.46
C ALA A 329 -7.38 -9.06 15.24
N GLY A 330 -6.49 -8.84 14.27
CA GLY A 330 -6.37 -9.67 13.08
C GLY A 330 -5.96 -11.10 13.41
N TRP A 331 -4.87 -11.28 14.16
CA TRP A 331 -4.40 -12.60 14.60
C TRP A 331 -5.43 -13.32 15.48
N TRP A 332 -6.10 -12.60 16.38
CA TRP A 332 -7.15 -13.18 17.21
C TRP A 332 -8.37 -13.66 16.40
N LYS A 333 -8.77 -12.90 15.38
CA LYS A 333 -9.88 -13.27 14.48
C LYS A 333 -9.58 -14.55 13.67
N ASN A 334 -8.35 -14.71 13.17
CA ASN A 334 -7.96 -15.91 12.43
C ASN A 334 -7.99 -17.15 13.33
N ARG A 335 -7.52 -17.05 14.58
CA ARG A 335 -7.65 -18.14 15.57
C ARG A 335 -9.09 -18.58 15.77
N MET A 336 -10.02 -17.65 15.99
CA MET A 336 -11.43 -17.96 16.24
C MET A 336 -12.09 -18.68 15.06
N LYS A 337 -11.68 -18.34 13.83
CA LYS A 337 -12.16 -19.02 12.62
C LYS A 337 -11.59 -20.43 12.49
N ASN A 338 -10.28 -20.59 12.67
CA ASN A 338 -9.61 -21.88 12.48
C ASN A 338 -9.91 -22.88 13.61
N GLY A 339 -10.08 -22.40 14.85
CA GLY A 339 -10.46 -23.24 15.99
C GLY A 339 -11.88 -23.82 15.90
N ARG A 340 -12.79 -23.21 15.12
CA ARG A 340 -14.13 -23.75 14.85
C ARG A 340 -14.16 -24.80 13.74
N ALA A 341 -13.15 -24.82 12.85
CA ALA A 341 -13.06 -25.81 11.78
C ALA A 341 -12.52 -27.17 12.27
N GLY A 342 -11.84 -27.20 13.43
CA GLY A 342 -11.24 -28.41 14.01
C GLY A 342 -12.15 -29.25 14.93
N SER A 343 -13.44 -28.91 15.08
CA SER A 343 -14.37 -29.60 15.99
C SER A 343 -15.44 -30.45 15.30
N VAL A 344 -15.12 -31.07 14.16
CA VAL A 344 -15.95 -32.14 13.58
C VAL A 344 -15.35 -33.48 14.00
N THR A 345 -15.77 -33.98 15.16
CA THR A 345 -15.47 -35.33 15.61
C THR A 345 -16.17 -36.33 14.70
N HIS A 346 -15.41 -37.20 14.03
CA HIS A 346 -15.95 -38.42 13.43
C HIS A 346 -16.60 -39.28 14.52
N PRO A 347 -17.83 -39.77 14.35
CA PRO A 347 -18.35 -40.81 15.21
C PRO A 347 -17.57 -42.09 14.92
N GLN A 348 -16.87 -42.61 15.93
CA GLN A 348 -16.37 -43.98 15.94
C GLN A 348 -17.55 -44.92 15.71
N LYS A 349 -17.44 -45.73 14.66
CA LYS A 349 -18.27 -46.93 14.49
C LYS A 349 -17.59 -48.03 15.31
N ASP A 350 -18.29 -48.50 16.34
CA ASP A 350 -18.16 -49.86 16.83
C ASP A 350 -19.23 -50.73 16.15
#